data_AF-A0A946QCY7-F1
#
_entry.id   AF-A0A946QCY7-F1
#
_cell.length_a   1.000
_cell.length_b   1.000
_cell.length_c   1.000
_cell.angle_alpha   90.00
_cell.angle_beta   90.00
_cell.angle_gamma   90.00
#
_symmetry.space_group_name_H-M   'P 1'
#
loop_
_entity.id
_entity.type
_entity.pdbx_description
1 polymer ?
#
loop_
_entity_poly.entity_id
_entity_poly.type
_entity_poly.pdbx_seq_one_letter_code
_entity_poly.pdbx_strand_id
1 'polypeptide(L)'
;MVLKVRATSQLLATKSFVIGVVIAVSMSVPSLAVVAHEGPDPLSHWYLQDEYVKDNVLSARLGPDGKFQAKPRFVMDTAGEAVLFSGRTPHCVIATDHNKVQEYLPIRAMTVAAWVSVDTVKQWGGIIGVVQDNGGVEKGWVLGYDNQHFTFGLSTKGVDDGDGFMTYFSSTTKFELGKLYH
;
A
#
# COMPACT_ATOMS: atom_id res chain seq x y z
N MET A 1 -4.82 1.39 -1.65
CA MET A 1 -3.69 0.45 -1.46
C MET A 1 -3.90 -0.33 -0.16
N VAL A 2 -3.94 -1.67 -0.15
CA VAL A 2 -4.11 -2.50 1.07
C VAL A 2 -2.93 -3.49 1.21
N LEU A 3 -2.13 -3.44 2.29
CA LEU A 3 -0.94 -4.28 2.49
C LEU A 3 -0.97 -5.01 3.85
N LYS A 4 -0.79 -6.34 3.91
CA LYS A 4 -0.75 -7.16 5.16
C LYS A 4 0.40 -8.19 5.11
N VAL A 5 0.90 -8.80 6.22
CA VAL A 5 2.09 -9.73 6.20
C VAL A 5 2.00 -10.91 7.20
N ARG A 6 1.41 -12.08 6.88
CA ARG A 6 1.19 -13.16 7.89
C ARG A 6 1.85 -14.51 7.59
N ALA A 7 2.54 -15.09 8.59
CA ALA A 7 2.95 -16.50 8.62
C ALA A 7 1.81 -17.38 9.16
N THR A 8 1.55 -18.53 8.52
CA THR A 8 0.32 -19.32 8.69
C THR A 8 0.53 -20.60 9.50
N SER A 9 -0.41 -20.94 10.38
CA SER A 9 -0.78 -22.33 10.73
C SER A 9 -2.28 -22.52 10.46
N GLN A 10 -2.62 -23.58 9.73
CA GLN A 10 -3.93 -23.82 9.10
C GLN A 10 -5.01 -24.31 10.07
N LEU A 11 -6.28 -24.00 9.76
CA LEU A 11 -7.43 -24.89 9.95
C LEU A 11 -8.57 -24.46 9.01
N LEU A 12 -9.05 -25.41 8.20
CA LEU A 12 -10.15 -25.25 7.25
C LEU A 12 -11.51 -25.22 7.97
N ALA A 13 -12.45 -24.43 7.45
CA ALA A 13 -13.87 -24.57 7.77
C ALA A 13 -14.73 -24.54 6.49
N THR A 14 -15.72 -25.42 6.49
CA THR A 14 -16.50 -25.94 5.36
C THR A 14 -17.69 -25.03 5.01
N LYS A 15 -18.01 -24.89 3.70
CA LYS A 15 -19.15 -24.13 3.19
C LYS A 15 -20.46 -24.92 3.29
N SER A 16 -21.56 -24.25 3.62
CA SER A 16 -22.93 -24.75 3.45
C SER A 16 -23.75 -23.77 2.60
N PHE A 17 -24.48 -24.32 1.64
CA PHE A 17 -25.28 -23.61 0.62
C PHE A 17 -26.76 -23.67 1.01
N VAL A 18 -27.48 -22.55 0.97
CA VAL A 18 -28.94 -22.50 1.12
C VAL A 18 -29.53 -21.73 -0.06
N ILE A 19 -30.39 -22.39 -0.83
CA ILE A 19 -31.14 -21.82 -1.94
C ILE A 19 -32.44 -21.25 -1.36
N GLY A 20 -32.58 -19.92 -1.42
CA GLY A 20 -33.82 -19.21 -1.07
C GLY A 20 -34.24 -18.30 -2.22
N VAL A 21 -35.45 -18.52 -2.74
CA VAL A 21 -36.10 -17.65 -3.73
C VAL A 21 -36.54 -16.37 -3.01
N VAL A 22 -35.96 -15.23 -3.37
CA VAL A 22 -36.36 -13.91 -2.86
C VAL A 22 -37.09 -13.16 -3.96
N ILE A 23 -38.33 -12.77 -3.69
CA ILE A 23 -39.10 -11.84 -4.53
C ILE A 23 -38.50 -10.44 -4.30
N ALA A 24 -37.81 -9.90 -5.31
CA ALA A 24 -37.19 -8.59 -5.25
C ALA A 24 -38.24 -7.49 -5.54
N VAL A 25 -38.65 -6.78 -4.49
CA VAL A 25 -39.29 -5.45 -4.65
C VAL A 25 -38.15 -4.44 -4.83
N SER A 26 -37.99 -3.94 -6.06
CA SER A 26 -36.99 -2.91 -6.35
C SER A 26 -37.48 -1.54 -5.84
N MET A 27 -37.17 -1.22 -4.59
CA MET A 27 -37.21 0.18 -4.14
C MET A 27 -35.99 0.87 -4.76
N SER A 28 -36.23 1.78 -5.71
CA SER A 28 -35.20 2.67 -6.23
C SER A 28 -34.75 3.60 -5.11
N VAL A 29 -33.69 3.20 -4.40
CA VAL A 29 -33.00 4.10 -3.48
C VAL A 29 -32.32 5.16 -4.36
N PRO A 30 -32.62 6.46 -4.19
CA PRO A 30 -31.84 7.48 -4.86
C PRO A 30 -30.39 7.33 -4.41
N SER A 31 -29.50 7.10 -5.37
CA SER A 31 -28.07 7.09 -5.14
C SER A 31 -27.68 8.48 -4.64
N LEU A 32 -27.56 8.63 -3.32
CA LEU A 32 -26.81 9.75 -2.76
C LEU A 32 -25.42 9.65 -3.39
N ALA A 33 -25.06 10.66 -4.17
CA ALA A 33 -23.70 10.78 -4.67
C ALA A 33 -22.79 10.72 -3.45
N VAL A 34 -22.09 9.60 -3.28
CA VAL A 34 -20.96 9.53 -2.36
C VAL A 34 -20.01 10.59 -2.88
N VAL A 35 -19.87 11.68 -2.14
CA VAL A 35 -18.83 12.68 -2.40
C VAL A 35 -17.52 11.98 -2.10
N ALA A 36 -17.01 11.28 -3.11
CA ALA A 36 -15.68 10.72 -3.10
C ALA A 36 -14.72 11.91 -3.20
N HIS A 37 -13.99 12.15 -2.12
CA HIS A 37 -12.81 13.01 -2.00
C HIS A 37 -12.80 14.33 -2.81
N GLU A 38 -13.06 15.45 -2.13
CA GLU A 38 -12.79 16.84 -2.60
C GLU A 38 -11.26 17.14 -2.60
N GLY A 39 -10.47 16.31 -3.28
CA GLY A 39 -9.05 16.54 -3.48
C GLY A 39 -8.65 16.22 -4.91
N PRO A 40 -7.48 16.68 -5.35
CA PRO A 40 -7.01 16.41 -6.71
C PRO A 40 -6.96 14.90 -6.95
N ASP A 41 -7.25 14.50 -8.19
CA ASP A 41 -7.09 13.09 -8.60
C ASP A 41 -5.69 12.59 -8.21
N PRO A 42 -5.57 11.37 -7.66
CA PRO A 42 -4.28 10.82 -7.29
C PRO A 42 -3.36 10.76 -8.52
N LEU A 43 -2.04 10.91 -8.36
CA LEU A 43 -1.11 10.69 -9.48
C LEU A 43 -1.00 9.20 -9.84
N SER A 44 -1.22 8.32 -8.87
CA SER A 44 -1.20 6.87 -9.06
C SER A 44 -2.07 6.15 -8.04
N HIS A 45 -2.60 5.00 -8.42
CA HIS A 45 -3.51 4.20 -7.59
C HIS A 45 -3.41 2.72 -7.96
N TRP A 46 -3.16 1.87 -6.95
CA TRP A 46 -3.23 0.42 -7.08
C TRP A 46 -4.20 -0.23 -6.08
N TYR A 47 -4.92 -1.24 -6.55
CA TYR A 47 -5.65 -2.20 -5.73
C TYR A 47 -4.81 -3.46 -5.55
N LEU A 48 -4.49 -3.79 -4.31
CA LEU A 48 -3.62 -4.91 -3.99
C LEU A 48 -4.43 -6.19 -3.74
N GLN A 49 -5.14 -6.64 -4.77
CA GLN A 49 -6.04 -7.81 -4.76
C GLN A 49 -5.69 -8.72 -5.94
N ASP A 50 -6.02 -10.00 -5.85
CA ASP A 50 -5.64 -11.03 -6.84
C ASP A 50 -6.22 -10.70 -8.21
N GLU A 51 -7.42 -10.12 -8.26
CA GLU A 51 -8.08 -9.74 -9.52
C GLU A 51 -7.30 -8.70 -10.35
N TYR A 52 -6.43 -7.90 -9.73
CA TYR A 52 -5.58 -6.91 -10.42
C TYR A 52 -4.18 -7.46 -10.69
N VAL A 53 -3.92 -8.74 -10.45
CA VAL A 53 -2.61 -9.34 -10.62
C VAL A 53 -2.64 -10.45 -11.68
N LYS A 54 -1.82 -10.28 -12.72
CA LYS A 54 -1.62 -11.29 -13.76
C LYS A 54 -0.14 -11.47 -14.05
N ASP A 55 0.34 -12.71 -14.06
CA ASP A 55 1.75 -13.03 -14.34
C ASP A 55 2.74 -12.21 -13.49
N ASN A 56 2.43 -12.04 -12.18
CA ASN A 56 3.14 -11.20 -11.22
C ASN A 56 3.17 -9.70 -11.54
N VAL A 57 2.38 -9.23 -12.51
CA VAL A 57 2.17 -7.81 -12.80
C VAL A 57 0.92 -7.35 -12.08
N LEU A 58 1.06 -6.30 -11.27
CA LEU A 58 -0.01 -5.57 -10.63
C LEU A 58 -0.46 -4.45 -11.56
N SER A 59 -1.66 -4.56 -12.11
CA SER A 59 -2.23 -3.50 -12.94
C SER A 59 -2.58 -2.29 -12.09
N ALA A 60 -2.12 -1.11 -12.52
CA ALA A 60 -2.51 0.14 -11.91
C ALA A 60 -3.93 0.51 -12.32
N ARG A 61 -4.70 1.08 -11.39
CA ARG A 61 -5.92 1.81 -11.75
C ARG A 61 -5.56 3.13 -12.41
N LEU A 62 -4.47 3.76 -11.93
CA LEU A 62 -3.89 4.98 -12.46
C LEU A 62 -2.38 4.96 -12.23
N GLY A 63 -1.62 5.45 -13.20
CA GLY A 63 -0.17 5.43 -13.14
C GLY A 63 0.44 4.13 -13.68
N PRO A 64 1.73 3.87 -13.37
CA PRO A 64 2.47 2.74 -13.89
C PRO A 64 2.14 1.44 -13.17
N ASP A 65 2.14 0.33 -13.90
CA ASP A 65 1.99 -1.01 -13.34
C ASP A 65 3.14 -1.37 -12.39
N GLY A 66 2.84 -2.26 -11.44
CA GLY A 66 3.84 -2.84 -10.54
C GLY A 66 4.26 -4.25 -10.96
N LYS A 67 5.48 -4.66 -10.59
CA LYS A 67 5.96 -6.03 -10.78
C LYS A 67 6.38 -6.65 -9.45
N PHE A 68 5.69 -7.72 -9.06
CA PHE A 68 6.14 -8.54 -7.94
C PHE A 68 7.39 -9.34 -8.31
N GLN A 69 8.38 -9.32 -7.44
CA GLN A 69 9.64 -10.06 -7.59
C GLN A 69 9.49 -11.56 -7.31
N ALA A 70 8.37 -11.97 -6.70
CA ALA A 70 7.98 -13.36 -6.48
C ALA A 70 6.46 -13.47 -6.63
N LYS A 71 5.93 -14.70 -6.72
CA LYS A 71 4.48 -14.92 -6.76
C LYS A 71 3.84 -14.32 -5.50
N PRO A 72 2.92 -13.33 -5.63
CA PRO A 72 2.28 -12.75 -4.46
C PRO A 72 1.36 -13.77 -3.80
N ARG A 73 1.15 -13.58 -2.50
CA ARG A 73 0.14 -14.28 -1.72
C ARG A 73 -0.94 -13.27 -1.35
N PHE A 74 -2.17 -13.73 -1.24
CA PHE A 74 -3.30 -12.89 -0.83
C PHE A 74 -3.93 -13.43 0.44
N VAL A 75 -4.53 -12.54 1.21
CA VAL A 75 -5.31 -12.83 2.40
C VAL A 75 -6.66 -12.16 2.28
N MET A 76 -7.72 -12.90 2.64
CA MET A 76 -9.09 -12.41 2.68
C MET A 76 -9.55 -12.37 4.13
N ASP A 77 -10.08 -11.23 4.58
CA ASP A 77 -10.76 -11.11 5.86
C ASP A 77 -12.03 -10.22 5.75
N THR A 78 -12.60 -9.82 6.89
CA THR A 78 -13.82 -9.00 6.91
C THR A 78 -13.65 -7.61 6.29
N ALA A 79 -12.41 -7.12 6.14
CA ALA A 79 -12.10 -5.85 5.47
C ALA A 79 -11.84 -6.01 3.96
N GLY A 80 -11.83 -7.24 3.45
CA GLY A 80 -11.62 -7.55 2.04
C GLY A 80 -10.33 -8.32 1.77
N GLU A 81 -9.95 -8.38 0.50
CA GLU A 81 -8.70 -9.01 0.06
C GLU A 81 -7.53 -8.02 0.09
N ALA A 82 -6.37 -8.52 0.50
CA ALA A 82 -5.12 -7.79 0.48
C ALA A 82 -3.96 -8.70 0.10
N VAL A 83 -2.97 -8.13 -0.56
CA VAL A 83 -1.69 -8.80 -0.80
C VAL A 83 -0.88 -8.95 0.50
N LEU A 84 -0.13 -10.04 0.55
CA LEU A 84 0.67 -10.46 1.69
C LEU A 84 2.17 -10.29 1.43
N PHE A 85 2.83 -9.34 2.10
CA PHE A 85 4.25 -9.08 1.89
C PHE A 85 5.15 -9.81 2.89
N SER A 86 5.20 -11.15 2.80
CA SER A 86 5.96 -11.99 3.74
C SER A 86 7.23 -12.62 3.12
N GLY A 87 8.29 -12.74 3.92
CA GLY A 87 9.53 -13.43 3.53
C GLY A 87 10.67 -12.50 3.11
N ARG A 88 11.68 -13.05 2.43
CA ARG A 88 12.92 -12.32 2.05
C ARG A 88 12.79 -11.46 0.78
N THR A 89 11.83 -11.75 -0.09
CA THR A 89 11.67 -11.09 -1.40
C THR A 89 10.27 -10.54 -1.72
N PRO A 90 9.39 -10.18 -0.76
CA PRO A 90 8.09 -9.64 -1.11
C PRO A 90 8.24 -8.16 -1.47
N HIS A 91 8.69 -7.86 -2.68
CA HIS A 91 8.72 -6.50 -3.21
C HIS A 91 7.87 -6.44 -4.47
N CYS A 92 7.02 -5.41 -4.55
CA CYS A 92 6.41 -4.98 -5.79
C CYS A 92 7.16 -3.73 -6.26
N VAL A 93 7.84 -3.83 -7.40
CA VAL A 93 8.63 -2.75 -7.97
C VAL A 93 7.81 -2.07 -9.06
N ILE A 94 7.55 -0.78 -8.88
CA ILE A 94 6.87 0.04 -9.89
C ILE A 94 7.86 0.46 -10.98
N ALA A 95 8.99 1.04 -10.57
CA ALA A 95 10.08 1.40 -11.46
C ALA A 95 11.42 1.22 -10.74
N THR A 96 12.42 0.67 -11.45
CA THR A 96 13.81 0.60 -10.97
C THR A 96 14.58 1.89 -11.19
N ASP A 97 14.07 2.75 -12.08
CA ASP A 97 14.63 4.05 -12.41
C ASP A 97 13.51 5.09 -12.31
N HIS A 98 13.58 5.96 -11.30
CA HIS A 98 12.56 6.98 -11.04
C HIS A 98 12.44 7.99 -12.19
N ASN A 99 13.47 8.14 -13.03
CA ASN A 99 13.43 9.02 -14.19
C ASN A 99 12.37 8.59 -15.22
N LYS A 100 11.99 7.31 -15.22
CA LYS A 100 10.98 6.75 -16.13
C LYS A 100 9.54 6.98 -15.68
N VAL A 101 9.34 7.48 -14.46
CA VAL A 101 8.01 7.67 -13.86
C VAL A 101 7.83 9.07 -13.28
N GLN A 102 8.64 10.05 -13.73
CA GLN A 102 8.63 11.42 -13.19
C GLN A 102 7.26 12.10 -13.28
N GLU A 103 6.49 11.81 -14.32
CA GLU A 103 5.12 12.34 -14.49
C GLU A 103 4.15 11.87 -13.41
N TYR A 104 4.48 10.77 -12.71
CA TYR A 104 3.69 10.19 -11.63
C TYR A 104 4.25 10.54 -10.24
N LEU A 105 5.25 11.42 -10.16
CA LEU A 105 5.84 11.87 -8.90
C LEU A 105 5.34 13.26 -8.50
N PRO A 106 5.16 13.50 -7.19
CA PRO A 106 4.73 14.81 -6.72
C PRO A 106 5.86 15.85 -6.90
N ILE A 107 5.52 17.01 -7.47
CA ILE A 107 6.47 18.10 -7.73
C ILE A 107 6.36 19.30 -6.77
N ARG A 108 5.26 19.41 -6.02
CA ARG A 108 5.00 20.56 -5.14
C ARG A 108 4.37 20.19 -3.80
N ALA A 109 3.26 19.46 -3.84
CA ALA A 109 2.56 18.96 -2.68
C ALA A 109 2.31 17.46 -2.87
N MET A 110 2.25 16.72 -1.78
CA MET A 110 2.03 15.29 -1.82
C MET A 110 1.10 14.82 -0.71
N THR A 111 0.29 13.84 -1.07
CA THR A 111 -0.49 13.02 -0.14
C THR A 111 -0.24 11.57 -0.53
N VAL A 112 0.02 10.72 0.45
CA VAL A 112 0.15 9.27 0.26
C VAL A 112 -0.79 8.62 1.26
N ALA A 113 -1.66 7.73 0.79
CA ALA A 113 -2.63 7.04 1.62
C ALA A 113 -2.57 5.53 1.33
N ALA A 114 -2.64 4.75 2.40
CA ALA A 114 -2.65 3.29 2.32
C ALA A 114 -3.46 2.72 3.46
N TRP A 115 -4.27 1.72 3.14
CA TRP A 115 -4.73 0.75 4.10
C TRP A 115 -3.59 -0.22 4.39
N VAL A 116 -3.22 -0.40 5.64
CA VAL A 116 -2.07 -1.25 6.00
C VAL A 116 -2.29 -1.95 7.32
N SER A 117 -1.79 -3.17 7.41
CA SER A 117 -1.72 -3.91 8.65
C SER A 117 -0.32 -4.50 8.82
N VAL A 118 0.33 -4.12 9.92
CA VAL A 118 1.67 -4.59 10.26
C VAL A 118 1.53 -5.81 11.17
N ASP A 119 1.94 -6.97 10.69
CA ASP A 119 1.85 -8.23 11.43
C ASP A 119 3.18 -8.60 12.13
N THR A 120 4.29 -8.02 11.69
CA THR A 120 5.61 -8.25 12.27
C THR A 120 6.39 -6.95 12.30
N VAL A 121 6.95 -6.66 13.47
CA VAL A 121 7.73 -5.45 13.71
C VAL A 121 9.03 -5.49 12.90
N LYS A 122 9.37 -4.37 12.27
CA LYS A 122 10.63 -4.20 11.55
C LYS A 122 11.08 -2.75 11.63
N GLN A 123 12.32 -2.53 12.05
CA GLN A 123 12.94 -1.21 11.94
C GLN A 123 13.14 -0.88 10.45
N TRP A 124 12.75 0.34 10.05
CA TRP A 124 12.80 0.80 8.66
C TRP A 124 11.92 -0.02 7.70
N GLY A 125 10.71 -0.37 8.12
CA GLY A 125 9.72 -1.02 7.27
C GLY A 125 9.16 -0.07 6.21
N GLY A 126 9.28 -0.41 4.93
CA GLY A 126 8.67 0.35 3.84
C GLY A 126 7.26 -0.15 3.50
N ILE A 127 6.32 0.76 3.27
CA ILE A 127 4.98 0.47 2.73
C ILE A 127 4.95 0.85 1.24
N ILE A 128 5.29 2.10 0.92
CA ILE A 128 5.47 2.60 -0.44
C ILE A 128 6.43 3.78 -0.40
N GLY A 129 7.26 3.93 -1.42
CA GLY A 129 8.18 5.05 -1.51
C GLY A 129 8.93 5.06 -2.82
N VAL A 130 9.58 6.19 -3.05
CA VAL A 130 10.61 6.35 -4.09
C VAL A 130 11.84 6.79 -3.34
N VAL A 131 12.76 5.86 -3.14
CA VAL A 131 13.98 6.09 -2.39
C VAL A 131 15.16 5.72 -3.28
N GLN A 132 16.09 6.65 -3.39
CA GLN A 132 17.43 6.39 -3.86
C GLN A 132 18.29 6.18 -2.62
N ASP A 133 18.85 4.98 -2.50
CA ASP A 133 19.73 4.54 -1.41
C ASP A 133 20.93 3.83 -2.05
N ASN A 134 21.77 4.62 -2.74
CA ASN A 134 22.96 4.11 -3.44
C ASN A 134 24.22 4.91 -3.06
N GLY A 135 24.89 4.46 -1.99
CA GLY A 135 26.10 5.11 -1.49
C GLY A 135 25.75 6.23 -0.51
N GLY A 136 26.33 7.42 -0.67
CA GLY A 136 26.00 8.58 0.17
C GLY A 136 24.65 9.23 -0.15
N VAL A 137 24.02 8.88 -1.29
CA VAL A 137 22.82 9.57 -1.74
C VAL A 137 21.57 8.98 -1.13
N GLU A 138 20.99 9.69 -0.15
CA GLU A 138 19.72 9.36 0.50
C GLU A 138 18.61 10.35 0.08
N LYS A 139 17.96 10.08 -1.07
CA LYS A 139 16.97 11.01 -1.65
C LYS A 139 15.61 10.36 -1.86
N GLY A 140 14.57 11.19 -1.79
CA GLY A 140 13.19 10.81 -2.07
C GLY A 140 12.29 10.82 -0.85
N TRP A 141 11.33 9.90 -0.82
CA TRP A 141 10.33 9.81 0.24
C TRP A 141 9.85 8.37 0.46
N VAL A 142 9.39 8.08 1.67
CA VAL A 142 8.82 6.77 2.02
C VAL A 142 7.71 6.89 3.06
N LEU A 143 6.56 6.31 2.77
CA LEU A 143 5.59 5.93 3.79
C LEU A 143 6.01 4.55 4.32
N GLY A 144 6.17 4.45 5.63
CA GLY A 144 6.72 3.28 6.29
C GLY A 144 6.26 3.12 7.72
N TYR A 145 6.99 2.33 8.47
CA TYR A 145 6.82 2.11 9.90
C TYR A 145 8.14 1.75 10.56
N ASP A 146 8.22 2.00 11.86
CA ASP A 146 9.31 1.56 12.73
C ASP A 146 8.86 0.44 13.67
N ASN A 147 9.52 0.32 14.81
CA ASN A 147 9.18 -0.72 15.79
C ASN A 147 7.76 -0.60 16.37
N GLN A 148 7.16 0.59 16.35
CA GLN A 148 5.89 0.88 17.03
C GLN A 148 5.00 1.92 16.32
N HIS A 149 5.54 2.75 15.43
CA HIS A 149 4.84 3.88 14.81
C HIS A 149 4.87 3.80 13.30
N PHE A 150 3.86 4.40 12.65
CA PHE A 150 3.96 4.70 11.23
C PHE A 150 4.91 5.88 11.04
N THR A 151 5.68 5.86 9.96
CA THR A 151 6.70 6.86 9.69
C THR A 151 6.56 7.42 8.29
N PHE A 152 6.85 8.70 8.13
CA PHE A 152 7.02 9.33 6.84
C PHE A 152 8.43 9.89 6.73
N GLY A 153 9.24 9.32 5.83
CA GLY A 153 10.56 9.82 5.49
C GLY A 153 10.48 10.78 4.31
N LEU A 154 11.12 11.94 4.42
CA LEU A 154 11.25 12.90 3.33
C LEU A 154 12.64 13.53 3.32
N SER A 155 13.32 13.45 2.18
CA SER A 155 14.54 14.21 1.90
C SER A 155 14.18 15.52 1.21
N THR A 156 14.69 16.63 1.73
CA THR A 156 14.52 17.96 1.14
C THR A 156 15.84 18.69 1.05
N LYS A 157 15.98 19.58 0.05
CA LYS A 157 17.18 20.41 -0.13
C LYS A 157 17.52 21.30 1.08
N GLY A 158 16.53 21.63 1.91
CA GLY A 158 16.72 22.56 3.04
C GLY A 158 17.51 21.96 4.22
N VAL A 159 17.57 20.63 4.31
CA VAL A 159 18.30 19.89 5.37
C VAL A 159 19.37 18.96 4.78
N ASP A 160 19.58 19.02 3.46
CA ASP A 160 20.55 18.22 2.73
C ASP A 160 21.97 18.73 3.05
N ASP A 161 22.84 17.84 3.50
CA ASP A 161 24.23 18.13 3.90
C ASP A 161 25.24 17.90 2.77
N GLY A 162 24.79 17.56 1.56
CA GLY A 162 25.61 17.43 0.36
C GLY A 162 25.31 16.16 -0.42
N ASP A 163 25.01 15.06 0.27
CA ASP A 163 24.69 13.78 -0.36
C ASP A 163 23.21 13.40 -0.22
N GLY A 164 22.50 13.93 0.79
CA GLY A 164 21.07 13.74 1.00
C GLY A 164 20.79 13.44 2.46
N PHE A 165 19.68 13.94 3.00
CA PHE A 165 19.31 13.69 4.39
C PHE A 165 17.82 13.36 4.50
N MET A 166 17.52 12.14 4.93
CA MET A 166 16.15 11.69 5.14
C MET A 166 15.63 12.12 6.52
N THR A 167 14.72 13.08 6.55
CA THR A 167 14.00 13.43 7.78
C THR A 167 12.83 12.48 7.99
N TYR A 168 12.74 11.88 9.18
CA TYR A 168 11.63 10.99 9.54
C TYR A 168 10.66 11.66 10.50
N PHE A 169 9.37 11.58 10.16
CA PHE A 169 8.25 11.97 11.02
C PHE A 169 7.54 10.71 11.49
N SER A 170 7.32 10.56 12.79
CA SER A 170 6.59 9.41 13.35
C SER A 170 5.17 9.81 13.76
N SER A 171 4.23 8.88 13.61
CA SER A 171 2.89 9.02 14.17
C SER A 171 2.98 9.16 15.69
N THR A 172 2.07 9.95 16.27
CA THR A 172 1.96 10.09 17.74
C THR A 172 1.37 8.85 18.42
N THR A 173 0.68 8.02 17.65
CA THR A 173 0.00 6.81 18.13
C THR A 173 0.76 5.58 17.69
N LYS A 174 0.92 4.62 18.61
CA LYS A 174 1.49 3.31 18.33
C LYS A 174 0.50 2.46 17.53
N PHE A 175 0.98 1.73 16.53
CA PHE A 175 0.15 0.74 15.86
C PHE A 175 0.06 -0.55 16.69
N GLU A 176 -1.02 -1.28 16.49
CA GLU A 176 -1.24 -2.61 17.02
C GLU A 176 -0.99 -3.63 15.91
N LEU A 177 -0.33 -4.74 16.25
CA LEU A 177 -0.04 -5.78 15.27
C LEU A 177 -1.32 -6.43 14.74
N GLY A 178 -1.39 -6.64 13.43
CA GLY A 178 -2.52 -7.29 12.75
C GLY A 178 -3.80 -6.45 12.65
N LYS A 179 -3.81 -5.24 13.22
CA LYS A 179 -4.89 -4.26 13.04
C LYS A 179 -4.71 -3.52 11.73
N LEU A 180 -5.83 -3.24 11.06
CA LEU A 180 -5.86 -2.48 9.81
C LEU A 180 -5.98 -0.98 10.12
N TYR A 181 -5.15 -0.17 9.49
CA TYR A 181 -5.11 1.29 9.59
C TYR A 181 -5.27 1.93 8.21
N HIS A 182 -5.71 3.19 8.18
CA HIS A 182 -5.74 4.08 7.02
C HIS A 182 -5.28 5.48 7.44
#